data_AF-A0A8J4UH17-F1
#
_entry.id   AF-A0A8J4UH17-F1
#
_cell.length_a   1.000
_cell.length_b   1.000
_cell.length_c   1.000
_cell.angle_alpha   90.00
_cell.angle_beta   90.00
_cell.angle_gamma   90.00
#
_symmetry.space_group_name_H-M   'P 1'
#
loop_
_entity.id
_entity.type
_entity.pdbx_description
1 polymer ?
#
loop_
_entity_poly.entity_id
_entity_poly.type
_entity_poly.pdbx_seq_one_letter_code
_entity_poly.pdbx_strand_id
1 'polypeptide(L)'
;MKFQYKEEHPFEKRRSEGEKIRKKYPDRVPVIVEKAPKARIGDLDKKKYLVPSDLTVGQFYFLIRKRIHLRAEDALFFFVNNVIPPTSATMGLLYQ
;
A
#
# COMPACT_ATOMS: atom_id res chain seq x y z
N MET A 1 2.82 -14.10 -4.66
CA MET A 1 3.73 -13.03 -4.18
C MET A 1 3.99 -13.26 -2.69
N LYS A 2 5.26 -13.35 -2.27
CA LYS A 2 5.62 -13.43 -0.84
C LYS A 2 5.87 -12.01 -0.34
N PHE A 3 5.29 -11.66 0.80
CA PHE A 3 5.46 -10.36 1.44
C PHE A 3 6.34 -10.53 2.67
N GLN A 4 7.44 -9.79 2.74
CA GLN A 4 8.39 -9.84 3.84
C GLN A 4 7.70 -9.50 5.17
N TYR A 5 6.79 -8.53 5.17
CA TYR A 5 6.00 -8.15 6.34
C TYR A 5 5.19 -9.33 6.91
N LYS A 6 4.67 -10.23 6.07
CA LYS A 6 3.91 -11.41 6.53
C LYS A 6 4.82 -12.50 7.10
N GLU A 7 6.08 -12.58 6.66
CA GLU A 7 7.07 -13.52 7.17
C GLU A 7 7.65 -13.04 8.51
N GLU A 8 7.92 -11.74 8.64
CA GLU A 8 8.46 -11.13 9.86
C GLU A 8 7.42 -10.98 10.99
N HIS A 9 6.13 -10.87 10.63
CA HIS A 9 5.05 -10.61 11.60
C HIS A 9 4.03 -11.74 11.59
N PRO A 10 3.87 -12.49 12.71
CA PRO A 10 2.85 -13.51 12.84
C PRO A 10 1.44 -12.97 12.60
N PHE A 11 0.54 -13.83 12.14
CA PHE A 11 -0.84 -13.45 11.79
C PHE A 11 -1.57 -12.75 12.93
N GLU A 12 -1.53 -13.29 14.14
CA GLU A 12 -2.23 -12.73 15.31
C GLU A 12 -1.77 -11.30 15.65
N LYS A 13 -0.47 -11.02 15.49
CA LYS A 13 0.08 -9.68 15.70
C LYS A 13 -0.40 -8.70 14.63
N ARG A 14 -0.40 -9.13 13.36
CA ARG A 14 -0.91 -8.30 12.24
C ARG A 14 -2.41 -8.02 12.39
N ARG A 15 -3.19 -9.03 12.80
CA ARG A 15 -4.63 -8.92 13.00
C ARG A 15 -4.95 -7.92 14.11
N SER A 16 -4.37 -8.12 15.30
CA SER A 16 -4.59 -7.23 16.45
C SER A 16 -4.16 -5.79 16.16
N GLU A 17 -3.02 -5.58 15.48
CA GLU A 17 -2.57 -4.25 15.06
C GLU A 17 -3.55 -3.60 14.08
N GLY A 18 -4.01 -4.37 13.08
CA GLY A 18 -5.00 -3.94 12.08
C GLY A 18 -6.34 -3.55 12.71
N GLU A 19 -6.86 -4.36 13.63
CA GLU A 19 -8.09 -4.06 14.36
C GLU A 19 -7.95 -2.81 15.22
N LYS A 20 -6.83 -2.65 15.93
CA LYS A 20 -6.56 -1.48 16.78
C LYS A 20 -6.49 -0.19 15.96
N ILE A 21 -5.78 -0.21 14.83
CA ILE A 21 -5.61 0.99 14.00
C ILE A 21 -6.92 1.39 13.30
N ARG A 22 -7.72 0.41 12.87
CA ARG A 22 -9.05 0.63 12.30
C ARG A 22 -10.05 1.23 13.31
N LYS A 23 -10.00 0.78 14.58
CA LYS A 23 -10.81 1.39 15.64
C LYS A 23 -10.36 2.82 15.96
N LYS A 24 -9.05 3.08 15.93
CA LYS A 24 -8.48 4.39 16.23
C LYS A 24 -8.71 5.42 15.11
N TYR A 25 -8.70 4.99 13.85
CA TYR A 25 -8.86 5.84 12.68
C TYR A 25 -9.87 5.21 11.72
N PRO A 26 -11.18 5.35 11.98
CA PRO A 26 -12.23 4.65 11.22
C PRO A 26 -12.28 5.05 9.74
N ASP A 27 -11.96 6.30 9.44
CA ASP A 27 -11.99 6.85 8.07
C ASP A 27 -10.70 6.57 7.28
N ARG A 28 -9.82 5.72 7.81
CA ARG A 28 -8.53 5.39 7.19
C ARG A 28 -8.32 3.90 7.04
N VAL A 29 -7.65 3.53 5.96
CA VAL A 29 -7.30 2.14 5.67
C VAL A 29 -5.79 1.91 5.88
N PRO A 30 -5.41 0.88 6.66
CA PRO A 30 -4.02 0.49 6.80
C PRO A 30 -3.58 -0.30 5.55
N VAL A 31 -2.49 0.14 4.93
CA VAL A 31 -1.95 -0.44 3.69
C VAL A 31 -0.50 -0.80 3.89
N ILE A 32 -0.13 -2.02 3.48
CA ILE A 32 1.26 -2.47 3.43
C ILE A 32 1.73 -2.41 1.98
N VAL A 33 2.82 -1.68 1.73
CA VAL A 33 3.42 -1.51 0.41
C VAL A 33 4.82 -2.12 0.42
N GLU A 34 5.08 -3.01 -0.52
CA GLU A 34 6.40 -3.63 -0.71
C GLU A 34 6.78 -3.61 -2.19
N LYS A 35 8.08 -3.45 -2.43
CA LYS A 35 8.67 -3.56 -3.76
C LYS A 35 8.57 -5.01 -4.24
N ALA A 36 8.14 -5.22 -5.47
CA ALA A 36 8.16 -6.56 -6.07
C ALA A 36 9.61 -7.07 -6.21
N PRO A 37 9.90 -8.37 -5.99
CA PRO A 37 11.28 -8.89 -5.93
C PRO A 37 12.15 -8.62 -7.16
N LYS A 38 11.53 -8.45 -8.34
CA LYS A 38 12.23 -8.20 -9.62
C LYS A 38 12.14 -6.75 -10.08
N ALA A 39 11.51 -5.86 -9.31
CA ALA A 39 11.35 -4.47 -9.69
C ALA A 39 12.66 -3.69 -9.50
N ARG A 40 13.10 -3.01 -10.56
CA ARG A 40 14.28 -2.14 -10.56
C ARG A 40 13.88 -0.72 -10.18
N ILE A 41 13.43 -0.55 -8.95
CA ILE A 41 12.96 0.73 -8.41
C ILE A 41 13.56 0.98 -7.03
N GLY A 42 13.62 2.25 -6.63
CA GLY A 42 14.08 2.67 -5.31
C GLY A 42 13.26 2.01 -4.20
N ASP A 43 13.93 1.74 -3.07
CA ASP A 43 13.27 1.16 -1.90
C ASP A 43 12.39 2.18 -1.18
N LEU A 44 11.31 1.69 -0.57
CA LEU A 44 10.46 2.52 0.28
C LEU A 44 11.07 2.60 1.68
N ASP A 45 11.19 3.82 2.21
CA ASP A 45 11.60 4.10 3.59
C ASP A 45 10.63 3.49 4.62
N LYS A 46 9.34 3.46 4.28
CA LYS A 46 8.27 2.92 5.11
C LYS A 46 7.39 1.99 4.29
N LYS A 47 7.05 0.85 4.88
CA LYS A 47 6.14 -0.14 4.28
C LYS A 47 4.69 0.03 4.76
N LYS A 48 4.46 0.64 5.92
CA LYS A 48 3.12 0.81 6.51
C LYS A 48 2.57 2.21 6.25
N TYR A 49 1.39 2.28 5.66
CA TYR A 49 0.67 3.51 5.34
C TYR A 49 -0.71 3.48 5.98
N LEU A 50 -1.17 4.65 6.41
CA LEU A 50 -2.54 4.84 6.88
C LEU A 50 -3.16 5.95 6.03
N VAL A 51 -3.94 5.56 5.03
CA VAL A 51 -4.45 6.47 3.99
C VAL A 51 -5.95 6.72 4.19
N PRO A 52 -6.47 7.91 3.84
CA PRO A 52 -7.91 8.15 3.82
C PRO A 52 -8.64 7.15 2.91
N SER A 53 -9.85 6.74 3.30
CA SER A 53 -10.66 5.77 2.54
C SER A 53 -11.17 6.32 1.20
N ASP A 54 -11.33 7.63 1.08
CA ASP A 54 -11.78 8.35 -0.12
C ASP A 54 -10.64 8.66 -1.11
N LEU A 55 -9.38 8.55 -0.67
CA LEU A 55 -8.20 8.74 -1.52
C LEU A 55 -8.22 7.75 -2.68
N THR A 56 -8.00 8.22 -3.91
CA THR A 56 -8.00 7.35 -5.08
C THR A 56 -6.67 6.62 -5.24
N VAL A 57 -6.68 5.47 -5.90
CA VAL A 57 -5.47 4.73 -6.26
C VAL A 57 -4.52 5.62 -7.07
N GLY A 58 -5.04 6.46 -7.97
CA GLY A 58 -4.25 7.45 -8.72
C GLY A 58 -3.54 8.48 -7.83
N GLN A 59 -4.23 8.99 -6.81
CA GLN A 59 -3.59 9.85 -5.80
C GLN A 59 -2.54 9.08 -4.99
N PHE A 60 -2.79 7.80 -4.70
CA PHE A 60 -1.83 6.95 -4.00
C PHE A 60 -0.57 6.70 -4.83
N TYR A 61 -0.70 6.53 -6.16
CA TYR A 61 0.43 6.45 -7.08
C TYR A 61 1.33 7.69 -6.96
N PHE A 62 0.74 8.88 -6.93
CA PHE A 62 1.47 10.13 -6.78
C PHE A 62 2.26 10.18 -5.45
N LEU A 63 1.63 9.77 -4.34
CA LEU A 63 2.28 9.73 -3.03
C LEU A 63 3.48 8.78 -3.01
N ILE A 64 3.32 7.56 -3.53
CA ILE A 64 4.42 6.59 -3.58
C ILE A 64 5.51 7.06 -4.54
N ARG A 65 5.17 7.53 -5.75
CA ARG A 65 6.13 8.09 -6.71
C ARG A 65 7.02 9.17 -6.08
N LYS A 66 6.42 10.09 -5.31
CA LYS A 66 7.16 11.13 -4.59
C LYS A 66 8.08 10.56 -3.52
N ARG A 67 7.65 9.51 -2.80
CA ARG A 67 8.45 8.85 -1.75
C ARG A 67 9.72 8.17 -2.27
N ILE A 68 9.62 7.52 -3.42
CA ILE A 68 10.76 6.81 -4.03
C ILE A 68 11.54 7.70 -5.02
N HIS A 69 11.24 9.00 -5.06
CA HIS A 69 11.87 9.98 -5.96
C HIS A 69 11.87 9.54 -7.44
N LEU A 70 10.79 8.88 -7.87
CA LEU A 70 10.71 8.32 -9.21
C LEU A 70 10.37 9.43 -10.22
N ARG A 71 11.20 9.54 -11.26
CA ARG A 71 11.07 10.55 -12.33
C ARG A 71 9.79 10.35 -13.12
N ALA A 72 9.22 11.42 -13.68
CA ALA A 72 7.92 11.38 -14.34
C ALA A 72 7.86 10.41 -15.53
N GLU A 73 8.98 10.25 -16.24
CA GLU A 73 9.17 9.34 -17.37
C GLU A 73 9.18 7.86 -16.98
N ASP A 74 9.50 7.53 -15.73
CA ASP A 74 9.58 6.14 -15.28
C ASP A 74 8.18 5.64 -14.87
N ALA A 75 7.84 4.41 -15.25
CA ALA A 75 6.55 3.80 -14.95
C ALA A 75 6.50 3.21 -13.53
N LEU A 76 5.33 3.29 -12.89
CA LEU A 76 5.04 2.68 -11.59
C LEU A 76 3.71 1.94 -11.69
N PHE A 77 3.67 0.70 -11.22
CA PHE A 77 2.47 -0.13 -11.20
C PHE A 77 2.25 -0.75 -9.81
N PHE A 78 1.03 -0.65 -9.30
CA PHE A 78 0.57 -1.38 -8.13
C PHE A 78 -0.08 -2.69 -8.54
N PHE A 79 0.06 -3.67 -7.66
CA PHE A 79 -0.59 -4.96 -7.79
C PHE A 79 -1.29 -5.30 -6.47
N VAL A 80 -2.59 -5.57 -6.55
CA VAL A 80 -3.39 -6.12 -5.46
C VAL A 80 -3.93 -7.45 -5.94
N ASN A 81 -3.60 -8.54 -5.24
CA ASN A 81 -3.92 -9.91 -5.68
C ASN A 81 -3.46 -10.21 -7.12
N ASN A 82 -2.27 -9.73 -7.50
CA ASN A 82 -1.68 -9.82 -8.84
C ASN A 82 -2.46 -9.09 -9.97
N VAL A 83 -3.42 -8.23 -9.62
CA VAL A 83 -4.18 -7.41 -10.58
C VAL A 83 -3.83 -5.94 -10.38
N ILE A 84 -3.79 -5.18 -11.48
CA ILE A 84 -3.61 -3.73 -11.42
C ILE A 84 -4.96 -3.11 -11.04
N PRO A 85 -5.06 -2.44 -9.87
CA PRO A 85 -6.31 -1.82 -9.48
C PRO A 85 -6.65 -0.61 -10.37
N PRO A 86 -7.95 -0.32 -10.61
CA PRO A 86 -8.36 0.88 -11.34
C PRO A 86 -7.88 2.15 -10.63
N THR A 87 -7.30 3.09 -11.38
CA THR A 87 -6.78 4.35 -10.80
C THR A 87 -7.87 5.26 -10.24
N SER A 88 -9.10 5.14 -10.73
CA SER A 88 -10.28 5.86 -10.26
C SER A 88 -10.91 5.27 -9.00
N ALA A 89 -10.59 4.03 -8.65
CA ALA A 89 -11.12 3.41 -7.44
C ALA A 89 -10.52 4.07 -6.19
N THR A 90 -11.27 4.08 -5.09
CA THR A 90 -10.80 4.59 -3.81
C THR A 90 -10.07 3.51 -3.02
N MET A 91 -9.13 3.89 -2.16
CA MET A 91 -8.41 2.97 -1.29
C MET A 91 -9.35 2.25 -0.32
N GLY A 92 -10.47 2.88 0.07
CA GLY A 92 -11.54 2.29 0.83
C GLY A 92 -12.25 1.16 0.08
N LEU A 93 -12.59 1.38 -1.21
CA LEU A 93 -13.19 0.34 -2.05
C LEU A 93 -12.24 -0.83 -2.27
N LEU A 94 -10.96 -0.57 -2.47
CA LEU A 94 -9.93 -1.62 -2.60
C LEU A 94 -9.72 -2.45 -1.32
N TYR A 95 -10.05 -1.88 -0.16
CA TYR A 95 -9.85 -2.52 1.14
C TYR A 95 -11.00 -3.45 1.54
N GLN A 96 -12.20 -3.21 1.01
CA GLN A 96 -13.38 -4.06 1.22
C GLN A 96 -13.21 -5.40 0.49
#